data_AF-A0A1N7FSZ5-F1
#
_entry.id   AF-A0A1N7FSZ5-F1
#
_cell.length_a   1.000
_cell.length_b   1.000
_cell.length_c   1.000
_cell.angle_alpha   90.00
_cell.angle_beta   90.00
_cell.angle_gamma   90.00
#
_symmetry.space_group_name_H-M   'P 1'
#
loop_
_entity.id
_entity.type
_entity.pdbx_description
1 polymer ?
#
loop_
_entity_poly.entity_id
_entity_poly.type
_entity_poly.pdbx_seq_one_letter_code
_entity_poly.pdbx_strand_id
1 'polypeptide(L)'
;MSGSQKADATQPPQTDLMKAMRDAGLKAMPNAAMPLFEAMSEMGSQMLTFTAERIRKDVETQHALLHAKTFAEIQHLQAQFFQQALEDYIAETSKLMEMSRTLAPKAPGDAQD
;
A
#
# COMPACT_ATOMS: atom_id res chain seq x y z
N MET A 1 65.65 -15.83 10.80
CA MET A 1 65.05 -14.59 10.29
C MET A 1 63.61 -14.89 9.94
N SER A 2 62.68 -14.41 10.76
CA SER A 2 61.24 -14.65 10.63
C SER A 2 60.64 -13.75 9.56
N GLY A 3 59.98 -14.34 8.58
CA GLY A 3 59.09 -13.65 7.65
C GLY A 3 57.70 -14.25 7.76
N SER A 4 56.98 -13.95 8.85
CA SER A 4 55.58 -14.35 8.99
C SER A 4 54.73 -13.57 8.00
N GLN A 5 54.25 -14.31 7.00
CA GLN A 5 53.05 -13.99 6.24
C GLN A 5 51.93 -13.68 7.25
N LYS A 6 51.59 -12.41 7.42
CA LYS A 6 50.42 -12.02 8.21
C LYS A 6 49.19 -12.44 7.42
N ALA A 7 48.62 -13.58 7.81
CA ALA A 7 47.23 -13.88 7.54
C ALA A 7 46.41 -12.73 8.13
N ASP A 8 45.76 -11.98 7.24
CA ASP A 8 44.74 -10.99 7.57
C ASP A 8 43.54 -11.77 8.14
N ALA A 9 43.58 -11.98 9.45
CA ALA A 9 42.62 -12.81 10.17
C ALA A 9 42.20 -12.06 11.43
N THR A 10 41.39 -11.00 11.30
CA THR A 10 40.51 -10.55 12.40
C THR A 10 39.46 -9.52 11.94
N GLN A 11 38.59 -9.91 11.01
CA GLN A 11 37.21 -9.45 11.08
C GLN A 11 36.34 -10.70 11.27
N PRO A 12 35.58 -10.84 12.37
CA PRO A 12 34.65 -11.96 12.49
C PRO A 12 33.76 -11.98 11.24
N PRO A 13 33.42 -13.16 10.68
CA PRO A 13 32.53 -13.26 9.53
C PRO A 13 31.17 -12.58 9.76
N GLN A 14 30.79 -12.39 11.03
CA GLN A 14 29.65 -11.60 11.47
C GLN A 14 29.80 -10.09 11.17
N THR A 15 31.01 -9.52 11.27
CA THR A 15 31.30 -8.12 10.91
C THR A 15 31.24 -7.89 9.41
N ASP A 16 31.72 -8.83 8.59
CA ASP A 16 31.60 -8.76 7.14
C ASP A 16 30.15 -8.93 6.69
N LEU A 17 29.40 -9.83 7.32
CA LEU A 17 27.96 -9.98 7.09
C LEU A 17 27.19 -8.70 7.45
N MET A 18 27.48 -8.09 8.61
CA MET A 18 26.85 -6.84 9.04
C MET A 18 27.20 -5.67 8.12
N LYS A 19 28.42 -5.65 7.57
CA LYS A 19 28.86 -4.63 6.61
C LYS A 19 28.19 -4.82 5.24
N ALA A 20 28.13 -6.05 4.75
CA ALA A 20 27.42 -6.39 3.52
C ALA A 20 25.92 -6.08 3.61
N MET A 21 25.27 -6.41 4.73
CA MET A 21 23.87 -6.05 4.99
C MET A 21 23.67 -4.53 5.02
N ARG A 22 24.58 -3.78 5.63
CA ARG A 22 24.52 -2.31 5.69
C ARG A 22 24.71 -1.67 4.32
N ASP A 23 25.69 -2.13 3.55
CA ASP A 23 25.98 -1.61 2.21
C ASP A 23 24.86 -1.96 1.22
N ALA A 24 24.27 -3.15 1.35
CA ALA A 24 23.07 -3.53 0.60
C ALA A 24 21.87 -2.65 1.00
N GLY A 25 21.64 -2.40 2.29
CA GLY A 25 20.58 -1.51 2.78
C GLY A 25 20.76 -0.05 2.34
N LEU A 26 21.99 0.47 2.36
CA LEU A 26 22.34 1.81 1.90
C LEU A 26 22.21 1.97 0.39
N LYS A 27 22.45 0.91 -0.40
CA LYS A 27 22.22 0.92 -1.87
C LYS A 27 20.76 0.73 -2.24
N ALA A 28 19.99 -0.02 -1.45
CA ALA A 28 18.57 -0.23 -1.67
C ALA A 28 17.73 1.04 -1.38
N MET A 29 18.12 1.83 -0.37
CA MET A 29 17.41 3.05 0.05
C MET A 29 17.22 4.11 -1.07
N PRO A 30 18.26 4.59 -1.78
CA PRO A 30 18.10 5.63 -2.80
C PRO A 30 17.36 5.14 -4.05
N ASN A 31 17.51 3.87 -4.43
CA ASN A 31 16.83 3.30 -5.60
C ASN A 31 15.36 2.94 -5.33
N ALA A 32 14.97 2.73 -4.07
CA ALA A 32 13.59 2.47 -3.67
C ALA A 32 12.80 3.74 -3.29
N ALA A 33 13.47 4.88 -3.09
CA ALA A 33 12.83 6.10 -2.59
C ALA A 33 11.80 6.70 -3.57
N MET A 34 12.13 6.78 -4.86
CA MET A 34 11.22 7.34 -5.87
C MET A 34 9.99 6.44 -6.11
N PRO A 35 10.13 5.11 -6.34
CA PRO A 35 8.97 4.22 -6.47
C PRO A 35 8.08 4.19 -5.23
N LEU A 36 8.66 4.27 -4.02
CA LEU A 36 7.91 4.36 -2.78
C LEU A 36 7.10 5.66 -2.71
N PHE A 37 7.70 6.78 -3.10
CA PHE A 37 7.02 8.08 -3.14
C PHE A 37 5.86 8.08 -4.16
N GLU A 38 6.10 7.55 -5.36
CA GLU A 38 5.08 7.42 -6.41
C GLU A 38 3.88 6.58 -5.92
N ALA A 39 4.14 5.40 -5.34
CA ALA A 39 3.10 4.53 -4.83
C ALA A 39 2.34 5.14 -3.63
N MET A 40 3.02 5.87 -2.73
CA MET A 40 2.35 6.63 -1.68
C MET A 40 1.46 7.73 -2.26
N SER A 41 1.93 8.43 -3.30
CA SER A 41 1.14 9.46 -3.97
C SER A 41 -0.08 8.88 -4.66
N GLU A 42 0.06 7.73 -5.33
CA GLU A 42 -1.03 7.03 -6.00
C GLU A 42 -2.08 6.55 -4.99
N MET A 43 -1.63 5.95 -3.87
CA MET A 43 -2.51 5.53 -2.78
C MET A 43 -3.26 6.72 -2.15
N GLY A 44 -2.57 7.85 -1.94
CA GLY A 44 -3.19 9.08 -1.46
C GLY A 44 -4.24 9.63 -2.43
N SER A 45 -3.94 9.63 -3.73
CA SER A 45 -4.89 10.04 -4.78
C SER A 45 -6.12 9.13 -4.82
N GLN A 46 -5.92 7.83 -4.65
CA GLN A 46 -7.00 6.85 -4.62
C GLN A 46 -7.93 7.06 -3.42
N MET A 47 -7.38 7.30 -2.23
CA MET A 47 -8.17 7.60 -1.02
C MET A 47 -9.03 8.86 -1.19
N LEU A 48 -8.47 9.91 -1.81
CA LEU A 48 -9.21 11.14 -2.12
C LEU A 48 -10.35 10.88 -3.12
N THR A 49 -10.07 10.10 -4.16
CA THR A 49 -11.06 9.72 -5.19
C THR A 49 -12.21 8.94 -4.56
N PHE A 50 -11.90 7.94 -3.75
CA PHE A 50 -12.91 7.15 -3.03
C PHE A 50 -13.77 8.02 -2.11
N THR A 51 -13.15 8.93 -1.36
CA THR A 51 -13.85 9.85 -0.45
C THR A 51 -14.82 10.76 -1.22
N ALA A 52 -14.36 11.33 -2.34
CA ALA A 52 -15.19 12.18 -3.18
C ALA A 52 -16.41 11.43 -3.74
N GLU A 53 -16.20 10.22 -4.25
CA GLU A 53 -17.30 9.38 -4.75
C GLU A 53 -18.29 9.00 -3.65
N ARG A 54 -17.82 8.67 -2.45
CA ARG A 54 -18.70 8.31 -1.32
C ARG A 54 -19.57 9.49 -0.89
N ILE A 55 -18.98 10.69 -0.82
CA ILE A 55 -19.71 11.94 -0.53
C ILE A 55 -20.77 12.20 -1.61
N ARG A 56 -20.44 12.03 -2.89
CA ARG A 56 -21.41 12.19 -3.99
C ARG A 56 -22.61 11.26 -3.79
N LYS A 57 -22.38 9.97 -3.51
CA LYS A 57 -23.43 8.98 -3.25
C LYS A 57 -24.25 9.30 -1.98
N ASP A 58 -23.61 9.83 -0.93
CA ASP A 58 -24.30 10.30 0.27
C ASP A 58 -25.28 11.44 -0.04
N VAL A 59 -24.85 12.41 -0.85
CA VAL A 59 -25.69 13.54 -1.27
C VAL A 59 -26.85 13.05 -2.13
N GLU A 60 -26.60 12.13 -3.07
CA GLU A 60 -27.66 11.52 -3.90
C GLU A 60 -28.70 10.79 -3.05
N THR A 61 -28.25 10.04 -2.03
CA THR A 61 -29.13 9.35 -1.09
C THR A 61 -29.97 10.32 -0.28
N GLN A 62 -29.34 11.37 0.26
CA GLN A 62 -30.06 12.41 1.01
C GLN A 62 -31.08 13.14 0.14
N HIS A 63 -30.71 13.46 -1.10
CA HIS A 63 -31.63 14.05 -2.07
C HIS A 63 -32.83 13.14 -2.33
N ALA A 64 -32.61 11.84 -2.52
CA ALA A 64 -33.68 10.87 -2.71
C ALA A 64 -34.58 10.74 -1.46
N LEU A 65 -33.99 10.72 -0.25
CA LEU A 65 -34.73 10.68 1.01
C LEU A 65 -35.64 11.91 1.19
N LEU A 66 -35.18 13.10 0.82
CA LEU A 66 -35.99 14.33 0.88
C LEU A 66 -37.20 14.30 -0.08
N HIS A 67 -37.12 13.50 -1.15
CA HIS A 67 -38.21 13.35 -2.13
C HIS A 67 -39.09 12.13 -1.85
N ALA A 68 -38.74 11.28 -0.88
CA ALA A 68 -39.54 10.12 -0.50
C ALA A 68 -40.87 10.57 0.10
N LYS A 69 -41.96 9.97 -0.36
CA LYS A 69 -43.34 10.29 0.05
C LYS A 69 -43.88 9.27 1.04
N THR A 70 -43.23 8.12 1.16
CA THR A 70 -43.70 7.02 2.01
C THR A 70 -42.58 6.45 2.87
N PHE A 71 -42.96 5.85 3.99
CA PHE A 71 -42.03 5.15 4.86
C PHE A 71 -41.39 3.93 4.18
N ALA A 72 -42.10 3.27 3.27
CA ALA A 72 -41.58 2.13 2.50
C ALA A 72 -40.44 2.58 1.55
N GLU A 73 -40.59 3.73 0.88
CA GLU A 73 -39.53 4.31 0.05
C GLU A 73 -38.29 4.67 0.89
N ILE A 74 -38.49 5.25 2.08
CA ILE A 74 -37.39 5.55 3.01
C ILE A 74 -36.64 4.28 3.41
N GLN A 75 -37.34 3.22 3.79
CA GLN A 75 -36.71 1.93 4.14
C GLN A 75 -35.93 1.34 2.96
N HIS A 76 -36.49 1.42 1.75
CA HIS A 76 -35.81 0.92 0.56
C HIS A 76 -34.52 1.70 0.27
N LEU A 77 -34.57 3.04 0.32
CA LEU A 77 -33.41 3.90 0.12
C LEU A 77 -32.32 3.66 1.16
N GLN A 78 -32.70 3.46 2.43
CA GLN A 78 -31.74 3.12 3.48
C GLN A 78 -31.09 1.75 3.26
N ALA A 79 -31.87 0.73 2.88
CA ALA A 79 -31.32 -0.59 2.58
C ALA A 79 -30.34 -0.54 1.39
N GLN A 80 -30.70 0.17 0.33
CA GLN A 80 -29.84 0.38 -0.84
C GLN A 80 -28.55 1.12 -0.46
N PHE A 81 -28.66 2.16 0.36
CA PHE A 81 -27.50 2.91 0.86
C PHE A 81 -26.50 2.01 1.59
N PHE A 82 -26.98 1.17 2.51
CA PHE A 82 -26.12 0.26 3.26
C PHE A 82 -25.48 -0.79 2.36
N GLN A 83 -26.23 -1.37 1.43
CA GLN A 83 -25.71 -2.33 0.48
C GLN A 83 -24.60 -1.71 -0.38
N GLN A 84 -24.85 -0.54 -0.96
CA GLN A 84 -23.87 0.16 -1.80
C GLN A 84 -22.62 0.55 -1.02
N ALA A 85 -22.78 1.06 0.21
CA ALA A 85 -21.63 1.39 1.05
C ALA A 85 -20.75 0.16 1.31
N LEU A 86 -21.36 -0.99 1.64
CA LEU A 86 -20.60 -2.23 1.84
C LEU A 86 -19.85 -2.65 0.59
N GLU A 87 -20.52 -2.67 -0.57
CA GLU A 87 -19.91 -3.01 -1.86
C GLU A 87 -18.72 -2.08 -2.18
N ASP A 88 -18.91 -0.77 -2.00
CA ASP A 88 -17.87 0.23 -2.25
C ASP A 88 -16.65 0.03 -1.36
N TYR A 89 -16.84 -0.16 -0.05
CA TYR A 89 -15.72 -0.37 0.88
C TYR A 89 -14.97 -1.68 0.64
N ILE A 90 -15.68 -2.76 0.25
CA ILE A 90 -15.06 -4.04 -0.12
C ILE A 90 -14.21 -3.87 -1.39
N ALA A 91 -14.75 -3.20 -2.40
CA ALA A 91 -14.05 -2.92 -3.64
C ALA A 91 -12.80 -2.06 -3.40
N GLU A 92 -12.95 -0.98 -2.62
CA GLU A 92 -11.83 -0.09 -2.28
C GLU A 92 -10.74 -0.82 -1.49
N THR A 93 -11.12 -1.64 -0.51
CA THR A 93 -10.16 -2.45 0.25
C THR A 93 -9.38 -3.40 -0.66
N SER A 94 -10.07 -4.04 -1.60
CA SER A 94 -9.44 -4.94 -2.58
C SER A 94 -8.44 -4.19 -3.46
N LYS A 95 -8.82 -2.99 -3.92
CA LYS A 95 -7.95 -2.13 -4.72
C LYS A 95 -6.72 -1.66 -3.94
N LEU A 96 -6.89 -1.22 -2.69
CA LEU A 96 -5.77 -0.84 -1.83
C LEU A 96 -4.84 -2.02 -1.55
N MET A 97 -5.37 -3.24 -1.40
CA MET A 97 -4.55 -4.44 -1.29
C MET A 97 -3.72 -4.69 -2.55
N GLU A 98 -4.31 -4.56 -3.74
CA GLU A 98 -3.59 -4.66 -5.01
C GLU A 98 -2.48 -3.61 -5.13
N MET A 99 -2.77 -2.35 -4.79
CA MET A 99 -1.79 -1.27 -4.76
C MET A 99 -0.68 -1.52 -3.75
N SER A 100 -0.96 -2.13 -2.60
CA SER A 100 0.07 -2.47 -1.60
C SER A 100 1.01 -3.58 -2.06
N ARG A 101 0.58 -4.47 -2.97
CA ARG A 101 1.44 -5.54 -3.51
C ARG A 101 2.53 -5.01 -4.42
N THR A 102 2.35 -3.85 -5.05
CA THR A 102 3.40 -3.22 -5.87
C THR A 102 4.52 -2.63 -5.02
N LEU A 103 4.23 -2.33 -3.75
CA LEU A 103 5.17 -1.83 -2.74
C LEU A 103 5.94 -2.93 -2.02
N ALA A 104 5.45 -4.17 -2.05
CA ALA A 104 6.14 -5.28 -1.40
C ALA A 104 7.49 -5.52 -2.09
N PRO A 105 8.61 -5.58 -1.35
CA PRO A 105 9.90 -5.92 -1.95
C PRO A 105 9.77 -7.29 -2.63
N LYS A 106 10.07 -7.35 -3.93
CA LYS A 106 10.16 -8.64 -4.64
C LYS A 106 11.10 -9.55 -3.84
N ALA A 107 10.66 -10.77 -3.56
CA ALA A 107 11.47 -11.72 -2.83
C ALA A 107 12.79 -11.95 -3.59
N PRO A 108 13.94 -12.10 -2.91
CA PRO A 108 15.19 -12.49 -3.55
C PRO A 108 15.01 -13.92 -4.11
N GLY A 109 14.57 -14.01 -5.36
CA GLY A 109 14.15 -15.24 -6.02
C GLY A 109 13.39 -15.01 -7.33
N ASP A 110 12.73 -13.86 -7.49
CA ASP A 110 11.94 -13.54 -8.69
C ASP A 110 12.73 -12.84 -9.81
N ALA A 111 14.06 -12.86 -9.73
CA ALA A 111 14.95 -12.48 -10.83
C ALA A 111 15.62 -13.76 -11.36
N GLN A 112 14.89 -14.53 -12.16
CA GLN A 112 15.48 -15.47 -13.10
C GLN A 112 14.99 -15.11 -14.50
N ASP A 113 15.98 -14.94 -15.38
CA ASP A 113 16.03 -14.58 -16.80
C ASP A 113 15.95 -13.09 -17.19
#